data_AF-A0A2D7ZGN9-F1
#
_entry.id   AF-A0A2D7ZGN9-F1
#
_cell.length_a   1.000
_cell.length_b   1.000
_cell.length_c   1.000
_cell.angle_alpha   90.00
_cell.angle_beta   90.00
_cell.angle_gamma   90.00
#
_symmetry.space_group_name_H-M   'P 1'
#
loop_
_entity.id
_entity.type
_entity.pdbx_description
1 polymer ?
#
loop_
_entity_poly.entity_id
_entity_poly.type
_entity_poly.pdbx_seq_one_letter_code
_entity_poly.pdbx_strand_id
1 'polypeptide(L)' 'MSIADQDPPRTRRGFAAMNPERRREIARKGGASVPGEKRSFAKDRDLAASADRKGGEASRGGGRREGEETTES' A
#
# COMPACT_ATOMS: atom_id res chain seq x y z
N MET A 1 14.50 -36.47 -6.41
CA MET A 1 14.63 -35.02 -6.13
C MET A 1 13.35 -34.33 -6.61
N SER A 2 12.62 -33.66 -5.71
CA SER A 2 11.36 -32.96 -5.94
C SER A 2 11.60 -31.56 -6.54
N ILE A 3 10.90 -31.25 -7.62
CA ILE A 3 11.03 -30.03 -8.44
C ILE A 3 10.17 -28.87 -7.88
N ALA A 4 9.74 -28.96 -6.63
CA ALA A 4 8.67 -28.13 -6.07
C ALA A 4 9.15 -26.91 -5.28
N ASP A 5 10.41 -26.49 -5.42
CA ASP A 5 11.03 -25.48 -4.53
C ASP A 5 11.68 -24.32 -5.30
N GLN A 6 11.07 -23.88 -6.39
CA GLN A 6 11.60 -22.74 -7.17
C GLN A 6 10.49 -21.78 -7.57
N ASP A 7 9.89 -21.12 -6.58
CA ASP A 7 9.25 -19.83 -6.83
C ASP A 7 10.37 -18.76 -6.90
N PRO A 8 10.66 -18.18 -8.08
CA PRO A 8 11.71 -17.17 -8.19
C PRO A 8 11.34 -15.96 -7.32
N PRO A 9 12.32 -15.33 -6.64
CA PRO A 9 12.05 -14.16 -5.81
C PRO A 9 11.36 -13.09 -6.66
N ARG A 10 10.15 -12.70 -6.26
CA ARG A 10 9.35 -11.70 -6.99
C ARG A 10 10.17 -10.43 -7.16
N THR A 11 10.70 -10.21 -8.36
CA THR A 11 11.50 -9.02 -8.64
C THR A 11 10.62 -7.78 -8.46
N ARG A 12 11.13 -6.77 -7.75
CA ARG A 12 10.41 -5.50 -7.60
C ARG A 12 10.24 -4.93 -9.01
N ARG A 13 9.00 -4.63 -9.40
CA ARG A 13 8.61 -4.06 -10.71
C ARG A 13 7.65 -2.89 -10.49
N GLY A 14 7.52 -2.02 -11.49
CA GLY A 14 6.59 -0.89 -11.45
C GLY A 14 6.87 0.06 -10.27
N PHE A 15 5.83 0.48 -9.55
CA PHE A 15 5.94 1.44 -8.43
C PHE A 15 6.85 0.95 -7.30
N ALA A 16 6.92 -0.37 -7.07
CA ALA A 16 7.77 -0.97 -6.05
C ALA A 16 9.27 -0.96 -6.42
N ALA A 17 9.60 -0.84 -7.71
CA ALA A 17 10.98 -0.74 -8.20
C ALA A 17 11.51 0.69 -8.28
N MET A 18 10.65 1.70 -8.14
CA MET A 18 11.06 3.11 -8.21
C MET A 18 11.84 3.53 -6.96
N ASN A 19 12.73 4.52 -7.13
CA ASN A 19 13.46 5.14 -6.03
C ASN A 19 12.50 5.65 -4.93
N PRO A 20 12.86 5.50 -3.64
CA PRO A 20 12.01 5.88 -2.51
C PRO A 20 11.53 7.33 -2.55
N GLU A 21 12.39 8.25 -2.97
CA GLU A 21 12.11 9.69 -3.07
C GLU A 21 11.03 9.95 -4.11
N ARG A 22 11.19 9.37 -5.32
CA ARG A 22 10.21 9.46 -6.41
C ARG A 22 8.87 8.84 -6.01
N ARG A 23 8.90 7.72 -5.27
CA ARG A 23 7.70 7.06 -4.75
C ARG A 23 6.92 7.97 -3.79
N ARG A 24 7.63 8.63 -2.86
CA ARG A 24 7.05 9.60 -1.92
C ARG A 24 6.49 10.81 -2.63
N GLU A 25 7.19 11.33 -3.64
CA GLU A 25 6.72 12.46 -4.45
C GLU A 25 5.42 12.12 -5.19
N ILE A 26 5.36 10.95 -5.86
CA ILE A 26 4.14 10.50 -6.55
C ILE A 26 2.99 10.31 -5.55
N ALA A 27 3.23 9.70 -4.40
CA ALA A 27 2.21 9.54 -3.36
C ALA A 27 1.69 10.90 -2.85
N ARG A 28 2.60 11.85 -2.58
CA ARG A 28 2.24 13.21 -2.18
C ARG A 28 1.42 13.91 -3.25
N LYS A 29 1.86 13.85 -4.51
CA LYS A 29 1.15 14.45 -5.65
C LYS A 29 -0.22 13.81 -5.86
N GLY A 30 -0.32 12.49 -5.75
CA GLY A 30 -1.60 11.77 -5.86
C GLY A 30 -2.59 12.23 -4.79
N GLY A 31 -2.16 12.36 -3.53
CA GLY A 31 -3.00 12.88 -2.45
C GLY A 31 -3.33 14.37 -2.57
N ALA A 32 -2.43 15.18 -3.14
CA ALA A 32 -2.61 16.62 -3.32
C ALA A 32 -3.41 16.98 -4.57
N SER A 33 -3.60 16.07 -5.52
CA SER A 33 -4.28 16.32 -6.81
C SER A 33 -5.76 16.70 -6.64
N VAL A 34 -6.35 16.43 -5.48
CA VAL A 34 -7.73 16.82 -5.15
C VAL A 34 -7.68 18.01 -4.17
N PRO A 35 -8.19 19.20 -4.57
CA PRO A 35 -8.33 20.35 -3.67
C PRO A 35 -9.10 19.99 -2.41
N GLY A 36 -8.77 20.63 -1.28
CA GLY A 36 -9.32 20.30 0.04
C GLY A 36 -10.85 20.22 0.04
N GLU A 37 -11.54 21.17 -0.59
CA GLU A 37 -13.01 21.21 -0.61
C GLU A 37 -13.64 20.10 -1.48
N LYS A 38 -12.88 19.49 -2.40
CA LYS A 38 -13.35 18.44 -3.30
C LYS A 38 -12.92 17.03 -2.87
N ARG A 39 -12.19 16.90 -1.76
CA ARG A 39 -11.79 15.59 -1.22
C ARG A 39 -13.03 14.86 -0.72
N SER A 40 -13.19 13.58 -1.07
CA SER A 40 -14.33 12.77 -0.60
C SER A 40 -14.50 12.81 0.92
N PHE A 41 -13.38 12.84 1.66
CA PHE A 41 -13.37 12.99 3.12
C PHE A 41 -13.96 14.31 3.65
N ALA A 42 -13.84 15.41 2.89
CA ALA A 42 -14.40 16.71 3.27
C ALA A 42 -15.87 16.85 2.82
N LYS A 43 -16.28 16.11 1.78
CA LYS A 43 -17.64 16.14 1.24
C LYS A 43 -18.59 15.24 2.02
N ASP A 44 -18.18 14.01 2.28
CA ASP A 44 -19.00 12.99 2.95
C ASP A 44 -18.09 11.99 3.67
N ARG A 45 -18.01 12.14 4.99
CA ARG A 45 -17.13 11.34 5.84
C ARG A 45 -17.56 9.88 5.88
N ASP A 46 -18.86 9.61 5.79
CA ASP A 46 -19.42 8.26 5.90
C ASP A 46 -19.23 7.48 4.59
N LEU A 47 -19.38 8.15 3.44
CA LEU A 47 -19.04 7.56 2.14
C LEU A 47 -17.56 7.21 2.05
N ALA A 48 -16.68 8.12 2.49
CA ALA A 48 -15.24 7.88 2.51
C ALA A 48 -14.88 6.68 3.40
N ALA A 49 -15.41 6.64 4.63
CA ALA A 49 -15.21 5.52 5.55
C ALA A 49 -15.72 4.18 4.98
N SER A 50 -16.85 4.21 4.28
CA SER A 50 -17.42 3.02 3.62
C SER A 50 -16.55 2.54 2.46
N ALA A 51 -16.01 3.46 1.66
CA ALA A 51 -15.09 3.15 0.56
C ALA A 51 -13.76 2.59 1.09
N ASP A 52 -13.20 3.18 2.15
CA ASP A 52 -11.98 2.71 2.81
C ASP A 52 -12.17 1.29 3.36
N ARG A 53 -13.28 1.05 4.07
CA ARG A 53 -13.63 -0.28 4.59
C ARG A 53 -13.69 -1.30 3.46
N LYS A 54 -14.43 -1.01 2.39
CA LYS A 54 -14.56 -1.89 1.23
C LYS A 54 -13.21 -2.14 0.54
N GLY A 55 -12.37 -1.12 0.43
CA GLY A 55 -11.01 -1.24 -0.09
C GLY A 55 -10.12 -2.15 0.78
N GLY A 56 -10.22 -2.02 2.10
CA GLY A 56 -9.53 -2.87 3.07
C GLY A 56 -10.00 -4.33 3.03
N GLU A 57 -11.30 -4.54 2.92
CA GLU A 57 -11.91 -5.88 2.79
C GLU A 57 -11.50 -6.56 1.47
N ALA A 58 -11.48 -5.81 0.36
CA ALA A 58 -11.06 -6.31 -0.95
C ALA A 58 -9.56 -6.64 -1.00
N SER A 59 -8.74 -5.97 -0.19
CA SER A 59 -7.28 -6.15 -0.18
C SER A 59 -6.78 -7.25 0.75
N ARG A 60 -7.67 -7.94 1.50
CA ARG A 60 -7.38 -9.06 2.42
C ARG A 60 -5.90 -9.16 2.82
N GLY A 61 -5.45 -8.22 3.65
CA GLY A 61 -4.24 -8.39 4.47
C GLY A 61 -2.87 -8.22 3.80
N GLY A 62 -2.75 -7.52 2.67
CA GLY A 62 -1.45 -7.21 2.06
C GLY A 62 -0.63 -6.17 2.86
N GLY A 63 -0.17 -6.50 4.07
CA GLY A 63 0.69 -5.59 4.83
C GLY A 63 1.04 -5.97 6.27
N ARG A 64 0.67 -7.15 6.77
CA ARG A 64 1.12 -7.64 8.08
C ARG A 64 1.92 -8.92 7.91
N ARG A 65 3.16 -8.78 7.44
CA ARG A 65 4.23 -9.74 7.76
C ARG A 65 5.34 -8.95 8.43
N GLU A 66 5.54 -9.30 9.70
CA GLU A 66 6.80 -9.24 10.45
C GLU A 66 7.41 -7.85 10.65
N GLY A 67 6.88 -7.15 11.64
CA GLY A 67 7.69 -6.27 12.48
C GLY A 67 7.70 -6.85 13.89
N GLU A 68 8.47 -7.92 14.13
CA GLU A 68 8.80 -8.41 15.47
C GLU A 68 9.93 -9.45 15.38
N GLU A 69 11.19 -9.00 15.50
CA GLU A 69 12.24 -9.71 16.22
C GLU A 69 13.37 -8.71 16.55
N THR A 70 13.14 -7.92 17.59
CA THR A 70 14.23 -7.30 18.36
C THR A 70 14.44 -8.17 19.59
N THR A 71 15.21 -9.25 19.48
CA THR A 71 15.87 -9.88 20.63
C THR A 71 17.13 -10.61 20.13
N GLU A 72 18.24 -10.43 20.87
CA GLU A 72 19.52 -11.18 20.81
C GLU A 72 20.53 -10.71 19.74
N SER A 73 21.75 -10.24 20.02
CA SER A 73 22.63 -10.22 21.22
C SER A 73 23.32 -8.86 21.39
#